data_AF-A0A0D0CUK5-F1
#
_entry.id   AF-A0A0D0CUK5-F1
#
_cell.length_a   1.000
_cell.length_b   1.000
_cell.length_c   1.000
_cell.angle_alpha   90.00
_cell.angle_beta   90.00
_cell.angle_gamma   90.00
#
_symmetry.space_group_name_H-M   'P 1'
#
loop_
_entity.id
_entity.type
_entity.pdbx_description
1 polymer ?
#
loop_
_entity_poly.entity_id
_entity_poly.type
_entity_poly.pdbx_seq_one_letter_code
_entity_poly.pdbx_strand_id
1 'polypeptide(L)'
;SYRIELLNEDNYLPWKCRVLAILTDKELLGYVNGTKISEWEKNDGKAQSQIILALGDSQMVHTAGAKTAAEMWSQITAVKESSGTLGIM
;
A
#
# COMPACT_ATOMS: atom_id res chain seq x y z
N SER A 1 -8.63 -13.75 -9.79
CA SER A 1 -7.39 -12.97 -9.70
C SER A 1 -7.66 -11.53 -10.07
N TYR A 2 -7.39 -10.59 -9.17
CA TYR A 2 -7.49 -9.15 -9.47
C TYR A 2 -6.29 -8.76 -10.36
N ARG A 3 -6.55 -8.21 -11.55
CA ARG A 3 -5.50 -7.61 -12.38
C ARG A 3 -5.38 -6.14 -12.01
N ILE A 4 -4.37 -5.82 -11.21
CA ILE A 4 -4.01 -4.44 -10.88
C ILE A 4 -2.78 -4.10 -11.71
N GLU A 5 -2.78 -2.93 -12.34
CA GLU A 5 -1.52 -2.36 -12.85
C GLU A 5 -0.60 -2.01 -11.68
N LEU A 6 0.67 -2.39 -11.79
CA LEU A 6 1.67 -2.12 -10.76
C LEU A 6 1.87 -0.62 -10.55
N LEU A 7 2.20 -0.21 -9.33
CA LEU A 7 2.47 1.18 -9.02
C LEU A 7 3.62 1.72 -9.88
N ASN A 8 3.35 2.83 -10.56
CA ASN A 8 4.26 3.64 -11.35
C ASN A 8 4.19 5.12 -10.92
N GLU A 9 4.95 5.96 -11.58
CA GLU A 9 5.03 7.41 -11.34
C GLU A 9 3.69 8.12 -11.62
N ASP A 10 3.01 7.76 -12.71
CA ASP A 10 1.80 8.44 -13.19
C ASP A 10 0.46 7.83 -12.73
N ASN A 11 0.46 6.61 -12.17
CA ASN A 11 -0.78 5.86 -11.92
C ASN A 11 -1.16 5.75 -10.43
N TYR A 12 -0.55 6.56 -9.57
CA TYR A 12 -0.70 6.43 -8.11
C TYR A 12 -2.15 6.54 -7.62
N LEU A 13 -2.94 7.52 -8.10
CA LEU A 13 -4.34 7.70 -7.69
C LEU A 13 -5.23 6.49 -8.06
N PRO A 14 -5.30 6.05 -9.34
CA PRO A 14 -6.08 4.87 -9.71
C PRO A 14 -5.53 3.59 -9.07
N TRP A 15 -4.21 3.47 -8.87
CA TRP A 15 -3.59 2.36 -8.14
C TRP A 15 -4.07 2.30 -6.68
N LYS A 16 -4.01 3.43 -5.97
CA LYS A 16 -4.42 3.55 -4.57
C LYS A 16 -5.88 3.13 -4.38
N CYS A 17 -6.78 3.60 -5.25
CA CYS A 17 -8.18 3.19 -5.24
C CYS A 17 -8.37 1.68 -5.42
N ARG A 18 -7.64 1.06 -6.36
CA ARG A 18 -7.72 -0.39 -6.61
C ARG A 18 -7.19 -1.20 -5.42
N VAL A 19 -6.06 -0.80 -4.84
CA VAL A 19 -5.48 -1.48 -3.67
C VAL A 19 -6.38 -1.36 -2.45
N LEU A 20 -6.95 -0.18 -2.19
CA LEU A 20 -7.93 0.02 -1.12
C LEU A 20 -9.19 -0.84 -1.31
N ALA A 21 -9.69 -0.97 -2.54
CA ALA A 21 -10.84 -1.82 -2.84
C ALA A 21 -10.56 -3.30 -2.54
N ILE A 22 -9.37 -3.80 -2.88
CA ILE A 22 -8.96 -5.19 -2.63
C ILE A 22 -8.72 -5.45 -1.15
N LEU A 23 -8.13 -4.50 -0.44
CA LEU A 23 -7.97 -4.58 1.01
C LEU A 23 -9.33 -4.55 1.72
N THR A 24 -10.28 -3.78 1.20
CA THR A 24 -11.66 -3.74 1.73
C THR A 24 -12.39 -5.06 1.48
N ASP A 25 -12.34 -5.59 0.26
CA ASP A 25 -12.92 -6.89 -0.12
C ASP A 25 -12.40 -8.04 0.74
N LYS A 26 -11.11 -7.99 1.12
CA LYS A 26 -10.48 -8.99 1.98
C LYS A 26 -10.61 -8.72 3.48
N GLU A 27 -11.36 -7.68 3.86
CA GLU A 27 -11.48 -7.19 5.25
C GLU A 27 -10.11 -6.85 5.91
N LEU A 28 -9.10 -6.56 5.09
CA LEU A 28 -7.74 -6.23 5.48
C LEU A 28 -7.49 -4.73 5.67
N LEU A 29 -8.42 -3.88 5.24
CA LEU A 29 -8.27 -2.41 5.31
C LEU A 29 -7.93 -1.90 6.72
N GLY A 30 -8.51 -2.52 7.75
CA GLY A 30 -8.25 -2.14 9.14
C GLY A 30 -6.82 -2.38 9.62
N TYR A 31 -6.06 -3.24 8.94
CA TYR A 31 -4.65 -3.48 9.26
C TYR A 31 -3.75 -2.42 8.62
N VAL A 32 -4.08 -2.00 7.40
CA VAL A 32 -3.37 -0.92 6.71
C VAL A 32 -3.62 0.44 7.39
N ASN A 33 -4.83 0.64 7.93
CA ASN A 33 -5.18 1.86 8.64
C ASN A 33 -4.81 1.84 10.14
N GLY A 34 -4.22 0.75 10.64
CA GLY A 34 -3.82 0.59 12.05
C GLY A 34 -4.97 0.46 13.05
N THR A 35 -6.20 0.21 12.60
CA THR A 35 -7.40 0.15 13.47
C THR A 35 -7.66 -1.24 14.07
N LYS A 36 -7.09 -2.32 13.53
CA LYS A 36 -7.19 -3.70 14.08
C LYS A 36 -5.83 -4.21 14.58
N ILE A 37 -5.59 -4.11 15.90
CA ILE A 37 -4.34 -4.54 16.57
C ILE A 37 -4.45 -5.96 17.18
N SER A 38 -5.65 -6.49 17.37
CA SER A 38 -5.90 -7.69 18.20
C SER A 38 -5.52 -9.05 17.60
N GLU A 39 -5.38 -9.18 16.27
CA GLU A 39 -5.02 -10.43 15.57
C GLU A 39 -4.07 -10.11 14.40
N TRP A 40 -2.89 -9.60 14.74
CA TRP A 40 -2.02 -8.87 13.82
C TRP A 40 -1.13 -9.79 12.96
N GLU A 41 -0.44 -10.79 13.51
CA GLU A 41 0.64 -11.47 12.78
C GLU A 41 0.21 -12.20 11.49
N LYS A 42 -0.95 -12.87 11.49
CA LYS A 42 -1.42 -13.67 10.33
C LYS A 42 -2.03 -12.83 9.21
N ASN A 43 -2.73 -11.75 9.57
CA ASN A 43 -3.44 -10.90 8.62
C ASN A 43 -2.59 -9.73 8.14
N ASP A 44 -1.67 -9.24 8.97
CA ASP A 44 -0.66 -8.26 8.55
C ASP A 44 0.23 -8.84 7.44
N GLY A 45 0.72 -10.07 7.59
CA GLY A 45 1.50 -10.73 6.52
C GLY A 45 0.73 -10.89 5.20
N LYS A 46 -0.59 -11.10 5.24
CA LYS A 46 -1.45 -11.10 4.04
C LYS A 46 -1.57 -9.70 3.44
N ALA A 47 -1.77 -8.67 4.26
CA ALA A 47 -1.85 -7.29 3.80
C ALA A 47 -0.51 -6.83 3.20
N GLN A 48 0.62 -7.15 3.83
CA GLN A 48 1.97 -6.91 3.29
C GLN A 48 2.15 -7.58 1.93
N SER A 49 1.83 -8.87 1.81
CA SER A 49 1.93 -9.60 0.55
C SER A 49 1.09 -8.94 -0.56
N GLN A 50 -0.12 -8.48 -0.25
CA GLN A 50 -0.98 -7.78 -1.21
C GLN A 50 -0.42 -6.43 -1.63
N ILE A 51 0.21 -5.69 -0.71
CA ILE A 51 0.88 -4.42 -1.01
C ILE A 51 2.10 -4.69 -1.91
N ILE A 52 2.95 -5.66 -1.56
CA ILE A 52 4.13 -6.03 -2.36
C ILE A 52 3.73 -6.46 -3.78
N LEU A 53 2.70 -7.32 -3.90
CA LEU A 53 2.20 -7.76 -5.20
C LEU A 53 1.59 -6.63 -6.03
N ALA A 54 1.20 -5.52 -5.41
CA ALA A 54 0.71 -4.33 -6.09
C ALA A 54 1.81 -3.31 -6.41
N LEU A 55 3.02 -3.46 -5.86
CA LEU A 55 4.15 -2.57 -6.09
C LEU A 55 5.00 -3.04 -7.27
N GLY A 56 5.47 -2.10 -8.09
CA GLY A 56 6.56 -2.38 -9.03
C GLY A 56 7.91 -2.48 -8.31
N ASP A 57 8.88 -3.20 -8.88
CA ASP A 57 10.21 -3.44 -8.30
C ASP A 57 10.92 -2.15 -7.85
N SER A 58 10.75 -1.07 -8.61
CA SER A 58 11.31 0.26 -8.29
C SER A 58 10.74 0.86 -6.99
N GLN A 59 9.51 0.52 -6.61
CA GLN A 59 8.83 1.07 -5.44
C GLN A 59 9.01 0.19 -4.19
N MET A 60 9.41 -1.08 -4.37
CA MET A 60 9.69 -1.99 -3.26
C MET A 60 10.82 -1.50 -2.35
N VAL A 61 11.78 -0.73 -2.89
CA VAL A 61 12.88 -0.13 -2.11
C VAL A 61 12.38 0.78 -0.99
N HIS A 62 11.24 1.46 -1.18
CA HIS A 62 10.65 2.33 -0.15
C HIS A 62 9.94 1.56 0.97
N THR A 63 9.69 0.27 0.75
CA THR A 63 9.09 -0.60 1.75
C THR A 63 10.12 -1.46 2.50
N ALA A 64 11.36 -1.49 2.01
CA ALA A 64 12.47 -2.21 2.62
C ALA A 64 12.84 -1.56 3.97
N GLY A 65 12.25 -2.06 5.05
CA GLY A 65 12.48 -1.58 6.42
C GLY A 65 11.20 -1.42 7.25
N ALA A 66 10.02 -1.41 6.62
CA ALA A 66 8.75 -1.41 7.33
C ALA A 66 8.50 -2.79 7.98
N LYS A 67 8.02 -2.80 9.24
CA LYS A 67 7.71 -4.04 9.97
C LYS A 67 6.26 -4.47 9.82
N THR A 68 5.39 -3.55 9.41
CA THR A 68 3.94 -3.75 9.33
C THR A 68 3.37 -3.29 7.99
N ALA A 69 2.23 -3.84 7.56
CA ALA A 69 1.53 -3.40 6.35
C ALA A 69 1.12 -1.92 6.43
N ALA A 70 0.77 -1.44 7.63
CA ALA A 70 0.47 -0.03 7.89
C ALA A 70 1.69 0.87 7.64
N GLU A 71 2.87 0.48 8.13
CA GLU A 71 4.11 1.22 7.86
C GLU A 71 4.47 1.20 6.37
N MET A 72 4.34 0.04 5.70
CA MET A 72 4.58 -0.06 4.26
C MET A 72 3.68 0.91 3.48
N TRP A 73 2.37 0.90 3.79
CA TRP A 73 1.41 1.80 3.16
C TRP A 73 1.71 3.27 3.44
N SER A 74 1.99 3.60 4.70
CA SER A 74 2.32 4.96 5.13
C SER A 74 3.54 5.50 4.38
N GLN A 75 4.62 4.72 4.26
CA GLN A 75 5.82 5.14 3.52
C GLN A 75 5.54 5.36 2.03
N ILE A 76 4.77 4.48 1.39
CA ILE A 76 4.41 4.64 -0.03
C ILE A 76 3.56 5.90 -0.22
N THR A 77 2.54 6.10 0.63
CA THR A 77 1.72 7.31 0.58
C THR A 77 2.56 8.56 0.87
N ALA A 78 3.46 8.52 1.84
CA ALA A 78 4.32 9.66 2.16
C ALA A 78 5.20 10.05 0.98
N VAL A 79 5.88 9.09 0.33
CA VAL A 79 6.72 9.35 -0.85
C VAL A 79 5.89 9.91 -2.01
N LYS A 80 4.70 9.34 -2.28
CA LYS A 80 3.87 9.73 -3.42
C LYS A 80 3.10 11.03 -3.20
N GLU A 81 2.59 11.29 -2.00
CA GLU A 81 1.96 12.58 -1.65
C GLU A 81 3.00 13.70 -1.58
N SER A 82 4.21 13.42 -1.07
CA SER A 82 5.32 14.39 -1.08
C SER A 82 5.78 14.71 -2.51
N SER A 83 5.79 13.72 -3.41
CA SER A 83 6.13 13.93 -4.82
C SER A 83 5.01 14.63 -5.60
N GLY A 84 3.74 14.32 -5.30
CA GLY A 84 2.57 14.96 -5.93
C GLY A 84 2.37 16.43 -5.54
N THR A 85 2.91 16.86 -4.39
CA THR A 85 2.84 18.26 -3.95
C THR A 85 3.86 19.17 -4.68
N LEU A 86 4.83 18.59 -5.41
CA LEU A 86 5.86 19.37 -6.12
C LEU A 86 5.44 19.86 -7.52
N GLY A 87 4.19 19.58 -7.95
CA GLY A 87 3.69 19.92 -9.29
C GLY A 87 2.69 21.08 -9.36
N ILE A 88 2.36 21.74 -8.24
CA ILE A 88 1.47 22.91 -8.22
C ILE A 88 2.17 24.05 -7.50
N MET A 89 3.06 24.75 -8.19
CA MET A 89 3.40 26.14 -7.88
C MET A 89 3.74 26.89 -9.17
#